data_AF-A0A0B7IW52-F1
#
_entry.id   AF-A0A0B7IW52-F1
#
_cell.length_a   1.000
_cell.length_b   1.000
_cell.length_c   1.000
_cell.angle_alpha   90.00
_cell.angle_beta   90.00
_cell.angle_gamma   90.00
#
_symmetry.space_group_name_H-M   'P 1'
#
loop_
_entity.id
_entity.type
_entity.pdbx_description
1 polymer ?
#
loop_
_entity_poly.entity_id
_entity_poly.type
_entity_poly.pdbx_seq_one_letter_code
_entity_poly.pdbx_strand_id
1 'polypeptide(L)'
;MWYDGENYQLTGSTYNSAYEVIHTARLEDVQNQQPHLVSGKILAWVRNWANIIGKPDIETVLLKITNNTNTEDLISNVPQKGKTIISQGTANIVVTVNSADGFVASYQKAGTGNITFQAGIGKTLVQVDGTNEINGAKGSTATVTVVGNEVLLRVSNV
;
A
#
# COMPACT_ATOMS: atom_id res chain seq x y z
N MET A 1 -50.98 14.30 -7.82
CA MET A 1 -50.58 14.92 -6.54
C MET A 1 -49.30 14.25 -6.10
N TRP A 2 -48.23 15.02 -6.03
CA TRP A 2 -46.89 14.59 -5.61
C TRP A 2 -46.85 14.49 -4.09
N TYR A 3 -46.05 13.57 -3.53
CA TYR A 3 -45.70 13.58 -2.11
C TYR A 3 -44.18 13.67 -1.98
N ASP A 4 -43.75 14.62 -1.15
CA ASP A 4 -42.41 15.13 -0.98
C ASP A 4 -41.54 14.24 -0.07
N GLY A 5 -40.24 14.48 -0.14
CA GLY A 5 -39.29 13.91 0.81
C GLY A 5 -39.24 14.77 2.06
N GLU A 6 -39.04 14.13 3.21
CA GLU A 6 -38.16 14.61 4.28
C GLU A 6 -37.98 13.55 5.39
N ASN A 7 -36.71 13.34 5.77
CA ASN A 7 -36.23 12.99 7.11
C ASN A 7 -36.65 11.66 7.76
N TYR A 8 -35.95 10.57 7.43
CA TYR A 8 -35.74 9.51 8.42
C TYR A 8 -34.56 9.90 9.33
N GLN A 9 -34.85 10.64 10.41
CA GLN A 9 -33.93 10.71 11.54
C GLN A 9 -33.95 9.37 12.26
N LEU A 10 -32.84 8.64 12.21
CA LEU A 10 -32.63 7.44 13.02
C LEU A 10 -32.37 7.86 14.47
N THR A 11 -33.44 7.89 15.27
CA THR A 11 -33.36 8.19 16.70
C THR A 11 -32.71 7.04 17.47
N GLY A 12 -31.44 7.22 17.84
CA GLY A 12 -30.89 7.02 19.19
C GLY A 12 -30.91 5.65 19.91
N SER A 13 -31.71 4.66 19.51
CA SER A 13 -31.78 3.37 20.25
C SER A 13 -31.65 2.11 19.39
N THR A 14 -31.75 2.23 18.06
CA THR A 14 -31.67 1.09 17.13
C THR A 14 -30.28 0.88 16.51
N TYR A 15 -29.31 1.78 16.76
CA TYR A 15 -27.95 1.62 16.25
C TYR A 15 -27.18 0.47 16.90
N ASN A 16 -27.48 0.13 18.17
CA ASN A 16 -26.67 -0.85 18.90
C ASN A 16 -27.04 -2.32 18.61
N SER A 17 -28.27 -2.66 18.26
CA SER A 17 -28.62 -4.06 18.00
C SER A 17 -28.21 -4.53 16.59
N ALA A 18 -28.12 -3.63 15.61
CA ALA A 18 -27.71 -3.99 14.25
C ALA A 18 -26.19 -4.20 14.13
N TYR A 19 -25.39 -3.58 15.00
CA TYR A 19 -23.93 -3.72 14.97
C TYR A 19 -23.44 -5.05 15.57
N GLU A 20 -24.12 -5.59 16.59
CA GLU A 20 -23.72 -6.86 17.22
C GLU A 20 -24.08 -8.10 16.37
N VAL A 21 -25.16 -8.05 15.59
CA VAL A 21 -25.59 -9.22 14.79
C VAL A 21 -24.65 -9.49 13.60
N ILE A 22 -23.93 -8.49 13.11
CA ILE A 22 -23.11 -8.60 11.90
C ILE A 22 -21.72 -9.21 12.17
N HIS A 23 -21.29 -9.35 13.43
CA HIS A 23 -19.95 -9.85 13.75
C HIS A 23 -19.86 -11.37 13.98
N THR A 24 -20.97 -12.11 13.98
CA THR A 24 -20.92 -13.57 14.25
C THR A 24 -21.88 -14.44 13.44
N ALA A 25 -22.81 -13.88 12.67
CA ALA A 25 -23.75 -14.67 11.86
C ALA A 25 -23.26 -14.83 10.42
N ARG A 26 -23.37 -16.04 9.85
CA ARG A 26 -23.22 -16.22 8.39
C ARG A 26 -24.39 -15.51 7.71
N LEU A 27 -24.17 -14.96 6.53
CA LEU A 27 -25.17 -14.20 5.74
C LEU A 27 -26.51 -14.94 5.58
N GLU A 28 -26.49 -16.27 5.56
CA GLU A 28 -27.65 -17.15 5.44
C GLU A 28 -28.54 -17.16 6.69
N ASP A 29 -27.98 -16.89 7.88
CA ASP A 29 -28.70 -16.91 9.16
C ASP A 29 -29.52 -15.63 9.38
N VAL A 30 -29.01 -14.48 8.88
CA VAL A 30 -29.69 -13.17 8.96
C VAL A 30 -30.95 -13.14 8.09
N GLN A 31 -30.93 -13.86 6.97
CA GLN A 31 -32.05 -13.94 6.02
C GLN A 31 -33.26 -14.69 6.59
N ASN A 32 -33.03 -15.64 7.51
CA ASN A 32 -34.07 -16.45 8.14
C ASN A 32 -34.70 -15.79 9.38
N GLN A 33 -34.04 -14.82 10.01
CA GLN A 33 -34.54 -14.20 11.25
C GLN A 33 -35.36 -12.93 11.01
N GLN A 34 -35.11 -12.15 9.96
CA GLN A 34 -35.87 -10.89 9.69
C GLN A 34 -36.05 -10.59 8.18
N PRO A 35 -36.94 -11.30 7.47
CA PRO A 35 -37.07 -11.21 6.00
C PRO A 35 -37.54 -9.85 5.47
N HIS A 36 -38.08 -8.97 6.33
CA HIS A 36 -38.57 -7.64 5.97
C HIS A 36 -37.48 -6.55 5.99
N LEU A 37 -36.37 -6.77 6.72
CA LEU A 37 -35.26 -5.82 6.76
C LEU A 37 -34.24 -6.07 5.66
N VAL A 38 -34.19 -7.28 5.09
CA VAL A 38 -33.25 -7.61 4.02
C VAL A 38 -33.85 -7.28 2.66
N SER A 39 -34.29 -6.02 2.47
CA SER A 39 -34.64 -5.55 1.13
C SER A 39 -33.38 -5.64 0.25
N GLY A 40 -33.55 -5.90 -1.05
CA GLY A 40 -32.44 -6.05 -2.00
C GLY A 40 -31.42 -4.90 -2.00
N LYS A 41 -31.76 -3.75 -1.41
CA LYS A 41 -30.86 -2.61 -1.16
C LYS A 41 -29.82 -2.88 -0.06
N ILE A 42 -30.18 -3.52 1.05
CA ILE A 42 -29.23 -3.90 2.11
C ILE A 42 -28.31 -5.01 1.60
N LEU A 43 -28.85 -5.99 0.88
CA LEU A 43 -28.04 -7.05 0.25
C LEU A 43 -27.11 -6.49 -0.84
N ALA A 44 -27.53 -5.45 -1.58
CA ALA A 44 -26.69 -4.76 -2.54
C ALA A 44 -25.63 -3.90 -1.84
N TRP A 45 -25.97 -3.27 -0.72
CA TRP A 45 -25.06 -2.43 0.06
C TRP A 45 -23.98 -3.26 0.78
N VAL A 46 -24.33 -4.40 1.39
CA VAL A 46 -23.35 -5.34 1.96
C VAL A 46 -22.45 -5.93 0.88
N ARG A 47 -23.00 -6.30 -0.29
CA ARG A 47 -22.17 -6.74 -1.44
C ARG A 47 -21.27 -5.63 -1.99
N ASN A 48 -21.76 -4.39 -2.02
CA ASN A 48 -20.97 -3.23 -2.41
C ASN A 48 -19.85 -2.97 -1.40
N TRP A 49 -20.13 -3.11 -0.11
CA TRP A 49 -19.14 -3.00 0.97
C TRP A 49 -18.10 -4.11 0.94
N ALA A 50 -18.50 -5.36 0.74
CA ALA A 50 -17.56 -6.46 0.51
C ALA A 50 -16.68 -6.21 -0.73
N ASN A 51 -17.23 -5.57 -1.78
CA ASN A 51 -16.47 -5.14 -2.96
C ASN A 51 -15.60 -3.89 -2.73
N ILE A 52 -15.85 -3.11 -1.67
CA ILE A 52 -15.03 -1.94 -1.29
C ILE A 52 -13.91 -2.39 -0.33
N ILE A 53 -14.18 -3.35 0.54
CA ILE A 53 -13.24 -3.89 1.53
C ILE A 53 -12.35 -4.99 0.94
N GLY A 54 -12.85 -5.71 -0.08
CA GLY A 54 -12.15 -6.83 -0.74
C GLY A 54 -11.55 -6.49 -2.11
N LYS A 55 -11.64 -5.23 -2.57
CA LYS A 55 -10.80 -4.81 -3.69
C LYS A 55 -9.39 -4.67 -3.13
N PRO A 56 -8.37 -5.35 -3.69
CA PRO A 56 -7.04 -4.81 -3.53
C PRO A 56 -7.13 -3.39 -4.07
N ASP A 57 -6.88 -2.40 -3.21
CA ASP A 57 -6.46 -1.09 -3.67
C ASP A 57 -5.50 -1.35 -4.82
N ILE A 58 -5.75 -0.71 -5.98
CA ILE A 58 -4.85 -0.79 -7.14
C ILE A 58 -3.45 -0.61 -6.57
N GLU A 59 -2.70 -1.70 -6.43
CA GLU A 59 -1.42 -1.66 -5.74
C GLU A 59 -0.63 -0.63 -6.51
N THR A 60 -0.39 0.52 -5.89
CA THR A 60 0.17 1.66 -6.61
C THR A 60 1.54 1.21 -7.08
N VAL A 61 1.65 0.94 -8.39
CA VAL A 61 2.88 0.48 -9.03
C VAL A 61 4.02 1.46 -8.76
N LEU A 62 3.65 2.72 -8.50
CA LEU A 62 4.52 3.84 -8.22
C LEU A 62 4.28 4.36 -6.79
N LEU A 63 5.31 4.29 -5.96
CA LEU A 63 5.37 4.85 -4.61
C LEU A 63 6.26 6.09 -4.64
N LYS A 64 6.03 7.05 -3.73
CA LYS A 64 6.78 8.32 -3.70
C LYS A 64 7.41 8.54 -2.33
N ILE A 65 8.68 8.94 -2.32
CA ILE A 65 9.42 9.27 -1.10
C ILE A 65 10.15 10.61 -1.24
N THR A 66 10.40 11.27 -0.10
CA THR A 66 11.22 12.48 -0.01
C THR A 66 12.24 12.42 1.12
N ASN A 67 12.19 11.37 1.94
CA ASN A 67 13.00 11.18 3.14
C ASN A 67 13.69 9.81 3.09
N ASN A 68 14.62 9.58 4.01
CA ASN A 68 15.20 8.26 4.24
C ASN A 68 14.10 7.22 4.47
N THR A 69 14.34 5.98 4.04
CA THR A 69 13.39 4.88 4.20
C THR A 69 14.13 3.57 4.38
N ASN A 70 13.47 2.63 5.05
CA ASN A 70 13.81 1.23 5.04
C ASN A 70 12.97 0.47 4.00
N THR A 71 13.53 -0.54 3.34
CA THR A 71 12.77 -1.37 2.40
C THR A 71 11.64 -2.18 3.06
N GLU A 72 11.67 -2.35 4.39
CA GLU A 72 10.59 -2.95 5.19
C GLU A 72 9.48 -1.96 5.55
N ASP A 73 9.75 -0.66 5.47
CA ASP A 73 8.75 0.35 5.76
C ASP A 73 7.66 0.37 4.69
N LEU A 74 6.43 0.59 5.12
CA LEU A 74 5.33 0.89 4.21
C LEU A 74 5.44 2.34 3.72
N ILE A 75 5.30 2.54 2.41
CA ILE A 75 5.14 3.88 1.83
C ILE A 75 3.65 4.07 1.57
N SER A 76 3.02 4.99 2.28
CA SER A 76 1.57 5.22 2.17
C SER A 76 0.75 3.94 2.41
N ASN A 77 1.14 3.13 3.41
CA ASN A 77 0.56 1.82 3.74
C ASN A 77 0.73 0.72 2.67
N VAL A 78 1.59 0.94 1.67
CA VAL A 78 1.88 -0.05 0.62
C VAL A 78 3.31 -0.59 0.78
N PRO A 79 3.52 -1.91 0.73
CA PRO A 79 4.85 -2.49 0.76
C PRO A 79 5.62 -2.17 -0.52
N GLN A 80 6.95 -2.05 -0.40
CA GLN A 80 7.84 -1.72 -1.52
C GLN A 80 8.06 -2.92 -2.48
N LYS A 81 7.74 -4.12 -1.99
CA LYS A 81 7.51 -5.39 -2.70
C LYS A 81 7.13 -5.27 -4.18
N GLY A 82 8.07 -5.35 -5.13
CA GLY A 82 7.76 -5.39 -6.56
C GLY A 82 7.24 -4.06 -7.11
N LYS A 83 7.54 -2.94 -6.44
CA LYS A 83 7.11 -1.60 -6.84
C LYS A 83 8.26 -0.79 -7.40
N THR A 84 7.89 0.32 -8.02
CA THR A 84 8.81 1.40 -8.41
C THR A 84 8.66 2.53 -7.40
N ILE A 85 9.77 2.92 -6.77
CA ILE A 85 9.82 3.96 -5.75
C ILE A 85 10.49 5.20 -6.35
N ILE A 86 9.77 6.32 -6.40
CA ILE A 86 10.24 7.58 -6.96
C ILE A 86 10.64 8.53 -5.84
N SER A 87 11.91 8.90 -5.77
CA SER A 87 12.37 9.99 -4.92
C SER A 87 12.09 11.34 -5.58
N GLN A 88 11.33 12.20 -4.91
CA GLN A 88 10.95 13.55 -5.40
C GLN A 88 11.63 14.69 -4.63
N GLY A 89 12.36 14.36 -3.56
CA GLY A 89 12.96 15.33 -2.66
C GLY A 89 14.14 16.10 -3.26
N THR A 90 14.44 17.26 -2.67
CA THR A 90 15.66 18.01 -2.95
C THR A 90 16.84 17.58 -2.09
N ALA A 91 16.56 17.03 -0.90
CA ALA A 91 17.56 16.48 0.00
C ALA A 91 18.02 15.10 -0.45
N ASN A 92 19.29 14.79 -0.20
CA ASN A 92 19.81 13.44 -0.36
C ASN A 92 19.11 12.50 0.62
N ILE A 93 18.79 11.30 0.15
CA ILE A 93 18.14 10.28 0.96
C ILE A 93 18.97 9.00 1.00
N VAL A 94 18.79 8.25 2.07
CA VAL A 94 19.37 6.92 2.27
C VAL A 94 18.25 5.89 2.27
N VAL A 95 18.40 4.87 1.44
CA VAL A 95 17.57 3.66 1.42
C VAL A 95 18.33 2.56 2.12
N THR A 96 17.84 2.15 3.29
CA THR A 96 18.40 1.02 4.04
C THR A 96 17.69 -0.25 3.63
N VAL A 97 18.42 -1.22 3.10
CA VAL A 97 17.86 -2.48 2.59
C VAL A 97 17.89 -3.54 3.69
N ASN A 98 16.81 -3.66 4.48
CA ASN A 98 16.64 -4.71 5.49
C ASN A 98 15.79 -5.89 5.01
N SER A 99 15.08 -5.76 3.89
CA SER A 99 14.07 -6.74 3.49
C SER A 99 14.61 -8.16 3.33
N ALA A 100 13.75 -9.14 3.61
CA ALA A 100 14.06 -10.56 3.51
C ALA A 100 14.37 -11.02 2.07
N ASP A 101 14.84 -12.26 1.97
CA ASP A 101 15.10 -12.95 0.70
C ASP A 101 13.91 -12.88 -0.27
N GLY A 102 14.22 -12.74 -1.57
CA GLY A 102 13.23 -12.57 -2.62
C GLY A 102 12.57 -11.19 -2.67
N PHE A 103 13.14 -10.18 -2.00
CA PHE A 103 12.76 -8.79 -2.22
C PHE A 103 13.30 -8.29 -3.56
N VAL A 104 12.43 -7.63 -4.34
CA VAL A 104 12.79 -6.94 -5.57
C VAL A 104 12.03 -5.63 -5.61
N ALA A 105 12.73 -4.52 -5.87
CA ALA A 105 12.12 -3.22 -6.11
C ALA A 105 13.00 -2.36 -7.01
N SER A 106 12.40 -1.38 -7.68
CA SER A 106 13.13 -0.37 -8.44
C SER A 106 13.01 1.00 -7.77
N TYR A 107 14.06 1.81 -7.88
CA TYR A 107 14.11 3.16 -7.37
C TYR A 107 14.46 4.11 -8.51
N GLN A 108 13.83 5.29 -8.54
CA GLN A 108 14.04 6.29 -9.56
C GLN A 108 14.21 7.67 -8.94
N LYS A 109 15.19 8.42 -9.44
CA LYS A 109 15.39 9.83 -9.09
C LYS A 109 14.52 10.73 -9.95
N ALA A 110 13.56 11.44 -9.35
CA ALA A 110 12.80 12.52 -9.99
C ALA A 110 13.06 13.89 -9.36
N GLY A 111 13.53 13.93 -8.12
CA GLY A 111 14.01 15.10 -7.41
C GLY A 111 15.44 15.50 -7.77
N THR A 112 16.02 16.41 -7.01
CA THR A 112 17.44 16.82 -7.15
C THR A 112 18.35 16.10 -6.18
N GLY A 113 17.83 15.60 -5.05
CA GLY A 113 18.60 14.88 -4.05
C GLY A 113 19.03 13.49 -4.53
N ASN A 114 20.24 13.07 -4.16
CA ASN A 114 20.77 11.75 -4.50
C ASN A 114 20.10 10.65 -3.67
N ILE A 115 20.16 9.40 -4.15
CA ILE A 115 19.66 8.23 -3.44
C ILE A 115 20.84 7.32 -3.16
N THR A 116 21.25 7.20 -1.91
CA THR A 116 22.29 6.27 -1.47
C THR A 116 21.66 5.00 -0.93
N PHE A 117 22.15 3.84 -1.38
CA PHE A 117 21.75 2.54 -0.87
C PHE A 117 22.77 2.02 0.14
N GLN A 118 22.27 1.49 1.25
CA GLN A 118 23.09 0.80 2.24
C GLN A 118 22.44 -0.54 2.62
N ALA A 119 23.27 -1.55 2.84
CA ALA A 119 22.78 -2.82 3.36
C ALA A 119 22.34 -2.66 4.82
N GLY A 120 21.26 -3.33 5.17
CA GLY A 120 20.82 -3.53 6.54
C GLY A 120 21.79 -4.35 7.39
N ILE A 121 21.48 -4.45 8.68
CA ILE A 121 22.24 -5.28 9.61
C ILE A 121 22.23 -6.74 9.13
N GLY A 122 23.40 -7.38 9.13
CA GLY A 122 23.55 -8.79 8.72
C GLY A 122 23.49 -9.03 7.21
N LYS A 123 23.45 -7.96 6.39
CA LYS A 123 23.42 -8.04 4.93
C LYS A 123 24.69 -7.44 4.31
N THR A 124 24.97 -7.85 3.09
CA THR A 124 26.12 -7.37 2.30
C THR A 124 25.63 -6.68 1.03
N LEU A 125 26.04 -5.44 0.81
CA LEU A 125 25.70 -4.71 -0.41
C LEU A 125 26.68 -5.07 -1.53
N VAL A 126 26.16 -5.65 -2.61
CA VAL A 126 26.92 -6.01 -3.82
C VAL A 126 26.55 -5.03 -4.92
N GLN A 127 27.49 -4.13 -5.23
CA GLN A 127 27.31 -3.08 -6.26
C GLN A 127 27.71 -3.65 -7.62
N VAL A 128 26.73 -4.03 -8.43
CA VAL A 128 26.98 -4.65 -9.74
C VAL A 128 27.58 -3.63 -10.73
N ASP A 129 27.14 -2.37 -10.66
CA ASP A 129 27.62 -1.28 -11.53
C ASP A 129 28.70 -0.41 -10.85
N GLY A 130 29.27 -0.87 -9.73
CA GLY A 130 30.38 -0.20 -9.04
C GLY A 130 30.03 1.06 -8.24
N THR A 131 28.75 1.37 -8.08
CA THR A 131 28.25 2.46 -7.23
C THR A 131 27.05 2.02 -6.40
N ASN A 132 26.88 2.63 -5.21
CA ASN A 132 25.68 2.51 -4.38
C ASN A 132 24.82 3.77 -4.38
N GLU A 133 25.05 4.70 -5.30
CA GLU A 133 24.36 5.98 -5.32
C GLU A 133 23.76 6.30 -6.70
N ILE A 134 22.48 6.65 -6.71
CA ILE A 134 21.87 7.36 -7.84
C ILE A 134 22.18 8.85 -7.70
N ASN A 135 23.18 9.32 -8.44
CA ASN A 135 23.64 10.71 -8.45
C ASN A 135 23.66 11.35 -9.86
N GLY A 136 23.20 10.61 -10.88
CA GLY A 136 22.98 11.15 -12.22
C GLY A 136 21.78 12.09 -12.32
N ALA A 137 21.41 12.43 -13.55
CA ALA A 137 20.26 13.27 -13.84
C ALA A 137 18.93 12.61 -13.42
N LYS A 138 17.85 13.41 -13.42
CA LYS A 138 16.49 12.91 -13.23
C LYS A 138 16.19 11.83 -14.29
N GLY A 139 15.59 10.73 -13.85
CA GLY A 139 15.39 9.54 -14.68
C GLY A 139 16.42 8.44 -14.42
N SER A 140 17.53 8.73 -13.72
CA SER A 140 18.44 7.70 -13.23
C SER A 140 17.70 6.71 -12.31
N THR A 141 18.07 5.44 -12.39
CA THR A 141 17.37 4.34 -11.72
C THR A 141 18.31 3.40 -10.98
N ALA A 142 17.77 2.63 -10.05
CA ALA A 142 18.40 1.45 -9.51
C ALA A 142 17.41 0.31 -9.36
N THR A 143 17.90 -0.92 -9.47
CA THR A 143 17.15 -2.13 -9.08
C THR A 143 17.84 -2.77 -7.89
N VAL A 144 17.06 -3.02 -6.84
CA VAL A 144 17.49 -3.71 -5.63
C VAL A 144 16.89 -5.11 -5.64
N THR A 145 17.73 -6.13 -5.52
CA THR A 145 17.30 -7.53 -5.36
C THR A 145 18.00 -8.13 -4.15
N VAL A 146 17.24 -8.77 -3.26
CA VAL A 146 17.81 -9.47 -2.10
C VAL A 146 17.81 -10.98 -2.38
N VAL A 147 18.99 -11.59 -2.29
CA VAL A 147 19.21 -13.04 -2.40
C VAL A 147 19.93 -13.51 -1.13
N GLY A 148 19.21 -14.18 -0.24
CA GLY A 148 19.66 -14.49 1.11
C GLY A 148 20.04 -13.22 1.88
N ASN A 149 21.34 -13.09 2.20
CA ASN A 149 21.90 -11.92 2.87
C ASN A 149 22.59 -10.94 1.92
N GLU A 150 22.67 -11.24 0.62
CA GLU A 150 23.23 -10.34 -0.37
C GLU A 150 22.16 -9.38 -0.91
N VAL A 151 22.52 -8.10 -0.99
CA VAL A 151 21.74 -7.05 -1.63
C VAL A 151 22.42 -6.74 -2.95
N LEU A 152 21.90 -7.32 -4.03
CA LEU A 152 22.36 -7.07 -5.38
C LEU A 152 21.78 -5.73 -5.86
N LEU A 153 22.65 -4.75 -6.06
CA LEU A 153 22.29 -3.41 -6.48
C LEU A 153 22.83 -3.14 -7.88
N ARG A 154 21.93 -2.83 -8.81
CA ARG A 154 22.28 -2.28 -10.13
C ARG A 154 21.84 -0.83 -10.20
N VAL A 155 22.74 0.06 -10.59
CA VAL A 155 22.49 1.51 -10.70
C VAL A 155 22.77 1.95 -12.13
N SER A 156 21.81 2.65 -12.73
CA SER A 156 21.95 3.29 -14.03
C SER A 156 21.80 4.80 -13.85
N ASN A 157 22.95 5.49 -13.80
CA ASN A 157 23.02 6.94 -13.81
C ASN A 157 23.08 7.43 -15.26
N VAL A 158 22.25 8.42 -15.59
CA VAL A 158 22.21 9.11 -16.90
C VAL A 158 22.66 10.55 -16.81
#